data_AF-A0A7W0QN48-F1
#
_entry.id   AF-A0A7W0QN48-F1
#
_cell.length_a   1.000
_cell.length_b   1.000
_cell.length_c   1.000
_cell.angle_alpha   90.00
_cell.angle_beta   90.00
_cell.angle_gamma   90.00
#
_symmetry.space_group_name_H-M   'P 1'
#
loop_
_entity.id
_entity.type
_entity.pdbx_description
1 polymer ?
#
loop_
_entity_poly.entity_id
_entity_poly.type
_entity_poly.pdbx_seq_one_letter_code
_entity_poly.pdbx_strand_id
1 'polypeptide(L)'
;MRTLLLVVALLTAVVFTWLPAAEPAATRIVDRTLVCKPVAYGGVSDVDLMAGPTLTTRFGTRSAHLIARTGTTLPNEDLVFVRARAQARLGTTSPFPGPAGVYAHARRCAPSRAMVQLSSTGLPGPPARFADDRTCSIRGRIVVRVRARLATPAAWRRSYEPFLVGASGRVEEASLVVRGASNNTLLAYMTVDRTGKTKFWLSTRCV
;
A
#
# COMPACT_ATOMS: atom_id res chain seq x y z
N MET A 1 -30.46 -59.43 49.33
CA MET A 1 -30.09 -59.52 47.91
C MET A 1 -29.85 -58.10 47.40
N ARG A 2 -28.67 -57.86 46.82
CA ARG A 2 -28.16 -56.56 46.33
C ARG A 2 -28.72 -56.28 44.92
N THR A 3 -29.20 -55.06 44.66
CA THR A 3 -29.48 -54.56 43.29
C THR A 3 -29.24 -53.04 43.28
N LEU A 4 -27.98 -52.61 43.15
CA LEU A 4 -27.32 -52.03 41.96
C LEU A 4 -27.99 -50.76 41.37
N LEU A 5 -27.34 -49.62 41.64
CA LEU A 5 -27.51 -48.32 40.97
C LEU A 5 -27.10 -48.41 39.49
N LEU A 6 -27.79 -47.67 38.62
CA LEU A 6 -27.34 -47.35 37.27
C LEU A 6 -27.52 -45.85 37.03
N VAL A 7 -26.41 -45.11 37.11
CA VAL A 7 -26.32 -43.68 36.80
C VAL A 7 -25.79 -43.56 35.37
N VAL A 8 -26.63 -43.13 34.44
CA VAL A 8 -26.26 -42.88 33.04
C VAL A 8 -25.81 -41.42 32.93
N ALA A 9 -24.51 -41.19 32.80
CA ALA A 9 -23.95 -39.87 32.51
C ALA A 9 -23.97 -39.61 31.00
N LEU A 10 -24.80 -38.66 30.55
CA LEU A 10 -24.78 -38.14 29.18
C LEU A 10 -23.54 -37.24 28.99
N LEU A 11 -22.59 -37.70 28.19
CA LEU A 11 -21.46 -36.90 27.70
C LEU A 11 -21.88 -36.16 26.42
N THR A 12 -22.16 -34.85 26.52
CA THR A 12 -22.33 -33.97 25.35
C THR A 12 -20.95 -33.57 24.81
N ALA A 13 -20.55 -34.16 23.68
CA ALA A 13 -19.35 -33.76 22.95
C ALA A 13 -19.59 -32.43 22.20
N VAL A 14 -18.91 -31.37 22.64
CA VAL A 14 -18.88 -30.08 21.92
C VAL A 14 -17.89 -30.19 20.77
N VAL A 15 -18.40 -30.38 19.54
CA VAL A 15 -17.59 -30.35 18.32
C VAL A 15 -17.30 -28.88 17.97
N PHE A 16 -16.10 -28.41 18.30
CA PHE A 16 -15.58 -27.13 17.80
C PHE A 16 -15.27 -27.27 16.30
N THR A 17 -16.23 -26.93 15.44
CA THR A 17 -15.98 -26.79 14.00
C THR A 17 -15.15 -25.53 13.77
N TRP A 18 -13.86 -25.71 13.48
CA TRP A 18 -12.97 -24.65 13.02
C TRP A 18 -13.39 -24.24 11.60
N LEU A 19 -14.20 -23.18 11.49
CA LEU A 19 -14.51 -22.58 10.19
C LEU A 19 -13.24 -21.90 9.66
N PRO A 20 -12.78 -22.21 8.44
CA PRO A 20 -11.66 -21.51 7.84
C PRO A 20 -12.02 -20.03 7.69
N ALA A 21 -11.07 -19.15 8.00
CA ALA A 21 -11.25 -17.71 7.80
C ALA A 21 -11.57 -17.45 6.32
N ALA A 22 -12.65 -16.71 6.06
CA ALA A 22 -13.08 -16.38 4.71
C ALA A 22 -11.95 -15.70 3.93
N GLU A 23 -11.60 -16.24 2.76
CA GLU A 23 -10.58 -15.64 1.91
C GLU A 23 -11.05 -14.27 1.39
N PRO A 24 -10.17 -13.27 1.33
CA PRO A 24 -10.53 -11.97 0.82
C PRO A 24 -10.94 -12.06 -0.66
N ALA A 25 -12.15 -11.60 -0.96
CA ALA A 25 -12.70 -11.65 -2.31
C ALA A 25 -11.81 -10.89 -3.33
N ALA A 26 -11.71 -11.46 -4.53
CA ALA A 26 -11.03 -10.81 -5.65
C ALA A 26 -11.89 -9.67 -6.21
N THR A 27 -11.29 -8.50 -6.41
CA THR A 27 -12.01 -7.31 -6.91
C THR A 27 -11.17 -6.56 -7.92
N ARG A 28 -11.80 -5.82 -8.84
CA ARG A 28 -11.08 -4.88 -9.71
C ARG A 28 -10.71 -3.58 -9.00
N ILE A 29 -11.43 -3.19 -7.95
CA ILE A 29 -11.20 -1.94 -7.22
C ILE A 29 -10.57 -2.26 -5.86
N VAL A 30 -9.30 -1.89 -5.74
CA VAL A 30 -8.58 -1.93 -4.46
C VAL A 30 -8.76 -0.57 -3.81
N ASP A 31 -9.54 -0.46 -2.74
CA ASP A 31 -9.62 0.74 -1.90
C ASP A 31 -9.25 0.36 -0.47
N ARG A 32 -8.11 0.87 0.01
CA ARG A 32 -7.55 0.53 1.32
C ARG A 32 -7.09 1.80 2.02
N THR A 33 -7.47 1.91 3.29
CA THR A 33 -6.88 2.88 4.20
C THR A 33 -6.02 2.14 5.21
N LEU A 34 -4.79 2.60 5.36
CA LEU A 34 -3.75 1.97 6.15
C LEU A 34 -3.14 3.00 7.10
N VAL A 35 -2.85 2.60 8.32
CA VAL A 35 -1.94 3.35 9.20
C VAL A 35 -0.57 2.68 9.13
N CYS A 36 0.45 3.45 8.75
CA CYS A 36 1.81 2.96 8.58
C CYS A 36 2.76 3.60 9.59
N LYS A 37 3.76 2.83 10.06
CA LYS A 37 4.84 3.30 10.93
C LYS A 37 6.13 3.45 10.11
N PRO A 38 6.54 4.69 9.79
CA PRO A 38 7.83 4.97 9.18
C PRO A 38 8.98 4.62 10.13
N VAL A 39 10.16 4.34 9.57
CA VAL A 39 11.39 4.15 10.32
C VAL A 39 11.91 5.52 10.72
N ALA A 40 12.46 5.62 11.92
CA ALA A 40 13.15 6.82 12.36
C ALA A 40 14.66 6.63 12.15
N TYR A 41 15.31 7.58 11.50
CA TYR A 41 16.77 7.65 11.40
C TYR A 41 17.22 8.86 12.22
N GLY A 42 18.13 8.65 13.18
CA GLY A 42 18.58 9.72 14.07
C GLY A 42 17.46 10.37 14.92
N GLY A 43 16.38 9.63 15.20
CA GLY A 43 15.22 10.14 15.96
C GLY A 43 14.21 10.95 15.13
N VAL A 44 14.48 11.18 13.85
CA VAL A 44 13.56 11.82 12.91
C VAL A 44 12.88 10.74 12.08
N SER A 45 11.55 10.75 12.06
CA SER A 45 10.80 9.95 11.09
C SER A 45 10.55 10.79 9.85
N ASP A 46 10.91 10.25 8.71
CA ASP A 46 10.64 10.81 7.40
C ASP A 46 9.75 9.87 6.58
N VAL A 47 9.11 10.45 5.59
CA VAL A 47 8.45 9.70 4.54
C VAL A 47 8.84 10.31 3.20
N ASP A 48 9.36 9.46 2.32
CA ASP A 48 9.66 9.83 0.95
C ASP A 48 8.45 9.53 0.08
N LEU A 49 8.03 10.53 -0.68
CA LEU A 49 6.84 10.50 -1.51
C LEU A 49 7.27 10.69 -2.95
N MET A 50 6.94 9.71 -3.78
CA MET A 50 7.40 9.67 -5.16
C MET A 50 6.27 9.33 -6.11
N ALA A 51 6.18 10.06 -7.22
CA ALA A 51 5.30 9.76 -8.32
C ALA A 51 6.08 9.82 -9.64
N GLY A 52 6.27 8.67 -10.29
CA GLY A 52 6.96 8.60 -11.58
C GLY A 52 6.00 8.22 -12.71
N PRO A 53 6.00 8.92 -13.85
CA PRO A 53 5.21 8.52 -15.01
C PRO A 53 5.83 7.31 -15.71
N THR A 54 5.09 6.74 -16.66
CA THR A 54 5.66 5.77 -17.61
C THR A 54 6.66 6.50 -18.48
N LEU A 55 7.91 6.02 -18.50
CA LEU A 55 8.99 6.62 -19.27
C LEU A 55 9.59 5.55 -20.17
N THR A 56 9.46 5.73 -21.47
CA THR A 56 10.15 4.92 -22.47
C THR A 56 11.41 5.64 -22.88
N THR A 57 12.55 4.98 -22.70
CA THR A 57 13.88 5.48 -23.08
C THR A 57 14.52 4.47 -24.02
N ARG A 58 15.67 4.83 -24.62
CA ARG A 58 16.48 3.87 -25.39
C ARG A 58 16.93 2.64 -24.58
N PHE A 59 16.89 2.73 -23.26
CA PHE A 59 17.30 1.67 -22.32
C PHE A 59 16.12 0.83 -21.79
N GLY A 60 14.91 1.08 -22.29
CA GLY A 60 13.70 0.35 -21.90
C GLY A 60 12.61 1.24 -21.30
N THR A 61 11.55 0.60 -20.85
CA THR A 61 10.36 1.24 -20.29
C THR A 61 10.32 1.11 -18.77
N ARG A 62 10.33 2.25 -18.08
CA ARG A 62 10.00 2.34 -16.65
C ARG A 62 8.49 2.47 -16.50
N SER A 63 7.92 1.69 -15.59
CA SER A 63 6.48 1.75 -15.34
C SER A 63 6.12 2.94 -14.45
N ALA A 64 4.93 3.51 -14.68
CA ALA A 64 4.37 4.49 -13.76
C ALA A 64 4.19 3.90 -12.36
N HIS A 65 4.50 4.70 -11.35
CA HIS A 65 4.45 4.29 -9.95
C HIS A 65 4.11 5.45 -9.01
N LEU A 66 3.47 5.10 -7.89
CA LEU A 66 3.22 5.97 -6.74
C LEU A 66 3.81 5.29 -5.51
N ILE A 67 4.62 5.97 -4.72
CA ILE A 67 5.33 5.36 -3.58
C ILE A 67 5.22 6.28 -2.37
N ALA A 68 4.93 5.68 -1.22
CA ALA A 68 5.23 6.20 0.10
C ALA A 68 6.24 5.26 0.76
N ARG A 69 7.44 5.77 1.07
CA ARG A 69 8.59 5.02 1.56
C ARG A 69 9.14 5.66 2.84
N THR A 70 9.98 4.93 3.56
CA THR A 70 10.79 5.48 4.65
C THR A 70 12.25 5.06 4.52
N GLY A 71 13.22 5.97 4.60
CA GLY A 71 14.65 5.61 4.68
C GLY A 71 15.42 5.56 3.36
N THR A 72 16.35 4.61 3.25
CA THR A 72 17.51 4.63 2.33
C THR A 72 17.31 4.03 0.93
N THR A 73 16.07 3.92 0.45
CA THR A 73 15.66 3.39 -0.89
C THR A 73 15.65 1.86 -1.07
N LEU A 74 15.75 1.08 0.01
CA LEU A 74 15.69 -0.38 -0.06
C LEU A 74 14.27 -0.88 -0.41
N PRO A 75 14.10 -2.02 -1.10
CA PRO A 75 12.76 -2.52 -1.46
C PRO A 75 11.86 -2.86 -0.26
N ASN A 76 12.44 -3.22 0.88
CA ASN A 76 11.69 -3.48 2.11
C ASN A 76 11.22 -2.18 2.79
N GLU A 77 11.70 -1.01 2.40
CA GLU A 77 11.40 0.28 3.00
C GLU A 77 10.16 0.98 2.42
N ASP A 78 9.60 0.45 1.33
CA ASP A 78 8.33 0.93 0.79
C ASP A 78 7.19 0.61 1.78
N LEU A 79 6.49 1.65 2.25
CA LEU A 79 5.33 1.50 3.15
C LEU A 79 4.09 1.13 2.35
N VAL A 80 3.82 1.89 1.28
CA VAL A 80 2.74 1.63 0.32
C VAL A 80 3.26 2.00 -1.06
N PHE A 81 3.05 1.12 -2.04
CA PHE A 81 3.37 1.45 -3.42
C PHE A 81 2.33 0.92 -4.40
N VAL A 82 2.22 1.64 -5.52
CA VAL A 82 1.42 1.27 -6.68
C VAL A 82 2.35 1.21 -7.87
N ARG A 83 2.29 0.14 -8.66
CA ARG A 83 3.04 -0.01 -9.91
C ARG A 83 2.13 -0.44 -11.04
N ALA A 84 2.09 0.36 -12.11
CA ALA A 84 1.16 0.14 -13.21
C ALA A 84 1.39 -1.17 -13.97
N ARG A 85 2.66 -1.52 -14.23
CA ARG A 85 3.08 -2.70 -14.99
C ARG A 85 4.29 -3.34 -14.33
N ALA A 86 4.48 -4.63 -14.57
CA ALA A 86 5.66 -5.32 -14.11
C ALA A 86 6.89 -4.69 -14.78
N GLN A 87 7.95 -4.52 -14.00
CA GLN A 87 9.19 -3.96 -14.50
C GLN A 87 10.21 -5.09 -14.59
N ALA A 88 10.55 -5.48 -15.82
CA ALA A 88 11.47 -6.58 -16.10
C ALA A 88 12.94 -6.16 -15.94
N ARG A 89 13.78 -7.10 -15.50
CA ARG A 89 15.24 -7.02 -15.42
C ARG A 89 15.90 -7.49 -16.73
N LEU A 90 15.62 -6.87 -17.89
CA LEU A 90 16.37 -7.21 -19.11
C LEU A 90 17.42 -6.12 -19.38
N GLY A 91 18.69 -6.46 -19.12
CA GLY A 91 19.87 -5.71 -19.57
C GLY A 91 20.16 -4.38 -18.88
N THR A 92 19.35 -3.95 -17.89
CA THR A 92 19.58 -2.68 -17.17
C THR A 92 19.38 -2.82 -15.67
N THR A 93 20.23 -2.11 -14.92
CA THR A 93 20.15 -1.83 -13.48
C THR A 93 18.96 -0.93 -13.19
N SER A 94 17.72 -1.39 -13.45
CA SER A 94 16.60 -0.69 -12.86
C SER A 94 16.72 -0.83 -11.34
N PRO A 95 16.80 0.27 -10.57
CA PRO A 95 16.93 0.18 -9.12
C PRO A 95 15.68 -0.40 -8.44
N PHE A 96 14.56 -0.55 -9.17
CA PHE A 96 13.27 -0.95 -8.59
C PHE A 96 12.56 -2.02 -9.44
N PRO A 97 13.11 -3.24 -9.60
CA PRO A 97 12.38 -4.35 -10.18
C PRO A 97 11.21 -4.73 -9.26
N GLY A 98 10.07 -5.15 -9.83
CA GLY A 98 8.95 -5.57 -9.00
C GLY A 98 7.67 -5.87 -9.79
N PRO A 99 6.75 -6.63 -9.18
CA PRO A 99 5.48 -6.98 -9.79
C PRO A 99 4.57 -5.75 -9.93
N ALA A 100 3.68 -5.80 -10.92
CA ALA A 100 2.57 -4.84 -11.01
C ALA A 100 1.60 -5.04 -9.84
N GLY A 101 0.96 -3.96 -9.39
CA GLY A 101 -0.13 -4.04 -8.42
C GLY A 101 -0.10 -2.93 -7.38
N VAL A 102 -0.85 -3.15 -6.32
CA VAL A 102 -0.92 -2.29 -5.14
C VAL A 102 -0.46 -3.09 -3.95
N TYR A 103 0.53 -2.59 -3.22
CA TYR A 103 1.13 -3.29 -2.10
C TYR A 103 1.35 -2.35 -0.92
N ALA A 104 1.39 -2.95 0.27
CA ALA A 104 1.76 -2.31 1.51
C ALA A 104 2.68 -3.21 2.32
N HIS A 105 3.47 -2.60 3.19
CA HIS A 105 4.38 -3.33 4.05
C HIS A 105 3.63 -4.08 5.16
N ALA A 106 3.67 -5.41 5.13
CA ALA A 106 2.85 -6.29 5.97
C ALA A 106 3.10 -6.13 7.48
N ARG A 107 4.30 -5.68 7.89
CA ARG A 107 4.65 -5.48 9.31
C ARG A 107 4.60 -4.03 9.78
N ARG A 108 4.50 -3.07 8.85
CA ARG A 108 4.57 -1.64 9.16
C ARG A 108 3.26 -0.92 8.92
N CYS A 109 2.39 -1.50 8.08
CA CYS A 109 1.07 -0.97 7.78
C CYS A 109 -0.01 -1.91 8.29
N ALA A 110 -1.03 -1.35 8.91
CA ALA A 110 -2.22 -2.05 9.36
C ALA A 110 -3.48 -1.41 8.78
N PRO A 111 -4.56 -2.17 8.53
CA PRO A 111 -5.86 -1.60 8.16
C PRO A 111 -6.31 -0.53 9.14
N SER A 112 -6.89 0.55 8.62
CA SER A 112 -7.40 1.67 9.41
C SER A 112 -8.80 2.08 8.93
N ARG A 113 -9.63 2.54 9.87
CA ARG A 113 -10.97 3.09 9.61
C ARG A 113 -10.96 4.62 9.43
N ALA A 114 -9.80 5.26 9.45
CA ALA A 114 -9.70 6.70 9.30
C ALA A 114 -10.29 7.16 7.96
N MET A 115 -11.19 8.15 7.98
CA MET A 115 -11.78 8.68 6.74
C MET A 115 -10.78 9.57 6.02
N VAL A 116 -10.15 9.09 4.94
CA VAL A 116 -9.22 9.87 4.10
C VAL A 116 -9.97 10.30 2.84
N GLN A 117 -10.11 11.58 2.53
CA GLN A 117 -10.61 12.00 1.22
C GLN A 117 -9.51 11.83 0.16
N LEU A 118 -9.86 11.28 -1.01
CA LEU A 118 -8.98 11.22 -2.18
C LEU A 118 -9.07 12.54 -2.96
N SER A 119 -8.36 13.56 -2.49
CA SER A 119 -8.35 14.89 -3.12
C SER A 119 -7.03 15.61 -2.92
N SER A 120 -6.70 16.51 -3.85
CA SER A 120 -5.65 17.52 -3.70
C SER A 120 -6.09 18.76 -2.92
N THR A 121 -7.37 18.88 -2.55
CA THR A 121 -7.89 20.08 -1.86
C THR A 121 -7.07 20.37 -0.61
N GLY A 122 -6.54 21.59 -0.50
CA GLY A 122 -5.67 22.01 0.60
C GLY A 122 -4.16 21.82 0.34
N LEU A 123 -3.77 21.24 -0.80
CA LEU A 123 -2.38 21.22 -1.24
C LEU A 123 -2.10 22.42 -2.19
N PRO A 124 -0.90 23.00 -2.10
CA PRO A 124 -0.50 24.14 -2.93
C PRO A 124 -0.34 23.77 -4.41
N GLY A 125 -0.59 24.77 -5.26
CA GLY A 125 -0.15 24.80 -6.66
C GLY A 125 -0.79 23.78 -7.61
N PRO A 126 -0.42 23.86 -8.90
CA PRO A 126 -0.72 22.80 -9.85
C PRO A 126 0.13 21.55 -9.55
N PRO A 127 -0.29 20.36 -10.00
CA PRO A 127 0.51 19.15 -9.80
C PRO A 127 1.84 19.23 -10.54
N ALA A 128 2.90 18.71 -9.92
CA ALA A 128 4.07 18.25 -10.65
C ALA A 128 3.66 17.10 -11.60
N ARG A 129 4.22 17.10 -12.81
CA ARG A 129 3.86 16.18 -13.91
C ARG A 129 5.00 15.25 -14.34
N PHE A 130 6.17 15.42 -13.76
CA PHE A 130 7.36 14.61 -14.02
C PHE A 130 7.73 13.79 -12.77
N ALA A 131 8.71 12.91 -12.91
CA ALA A 131 9.20 12.14 -11.77
C ALA A 131 9.77 13.09 -10.72
N ASP A 132 9.13 13.15 -9.56
CA ASP A 132 9.56 13.94 -8.42
C ASP A 132 9.53 13.04 -7.18
N ASP A 133 10.51 13.26 -6.31
CA ASP A 133 10.75 12.51 -5.08
C ASP A 133 11.06 13.53 -3.99
N ARG A 134 10.24 13.52 -2.93
CA ARG A 134 10.27 14.55 -1.89
C ARG A 134 10.16 13.93 -0.53
N THR A 135 10.94 14.48 0.40
CA THR A 135 11.00 13.99 1.77
C THR A 135 10.14 14.88 2.65
N CYS A 136 9.18 14.28 3.35
CA CYS A 136 8.36 14.97 4.32
C CYS A 136 8.78 14.58 5.73
N SER A 137 9.20 15.57 6.53
CA SER A 137 9.42 15.38 7.96
C SER A 137 8.08 15.15 8.68
N ILE A 138 8.00 14.06 9.45
CA ILE A 138 6.76 13.69 10.15
C ILE A 138 7.05 13.33 11.61
N ARG A 139 6.01 13.44 12.44
CA ARG A 139 6.04 12.95 13.83
C ARG A 139 5.13 11.75 13.97
N GLY A 140 5.73 10.57 14.09
CA GLY A 140 5.03 9.32 14.34
C GLY A 140 4.51 8.64 13.08
N ARG A 141 3.23 8.22 13.09
CA ARG A 141 2.63 7.41 12.03
C ARG A 141 2.05 8.25 10.90
N ILE A 142 1.88 7.65 9.74
CA ILE A 142 1.12 8.21 8.62
C ILE A 142 -0.15 7.39 8.38
N VAL A 143 -1.17 8.03 7.83
CA VAL A 143 -2.34 7.37 7.26
C VAL A 143 -2.28 7.50 5.76
N VAL A 144 -2.34 6.37 5.07
CA VAL A 144 -2.33 6.29 3.60
C VAL A 144 -3.67 5.72 3.15
N ARG A 145 -4.35 6.39 2.22
CA ARG A 145 -5.43 5.76 1.44
C ARG A 145 -4.97 5.59 0.02
N VAL A 146 -5.11 4.37 -0.47
CA VAL A 146 -4.87 4.01 -1.85
C VAL A 146 -6.16 3.51 -2.45
N ARG A 147 -6.50 4.04 -3.63
CA ARG A 147 -7.57 3.51 -4.47
C ARG A 147 -7.01 3.24 -5.85
N ALA A 148 -7.15 2.02 -6.35
CA ALA A 148 -6.66 1.60 -7.64
C ALA A 148 -7.68 0.74 -8.37
N ARG A 149 -7.69 0.84 -9.69
CA ARG A 149 -8.39 -0.07 -10.59
C ARG A 149 -7.38 -1.01 -11.24
N LEU A 150 -7.60 -2.30 -11.07
CA LEU A 150 -6.84 -3.36 -11.70
C LEU A 150 -7.51 -3.80 -13.00
N ALA A 151 -6.70 -4.17 -14.00
CA ALA A 151 -7.19 -4.69 -15.27
C ALA A 151 -7.96 -6.00 -15.09
N THR A 152 -7.50 -6.85 -14.17
CA THR A 152 -8.14 -8.11 -13.79
C THR A 152 -8.43 -8.10 -12.28
N PRO A 153 -9.53 -8.72 -11.82
CA PRO A 153 -9.79 -8.85 -10.39
C PRO A 153 -8.63 -9.54 -9.67
N ALA A 154 -8.28 -9.04 -8.48
CA ALA A 154 -7.28 -9.67 -7.62
C ALA A 154 -7.66 -9.56 -6.14
N ALA A 155 -7.23 -10.54 -5.35
CA ALA A 155 -7.42 -10.57 -3.91
C ALA A 155 -6.31 -9.80 -3.18
N TRP A 156 -6.66 -9.16 -2.06
CA TRP A 156 -5.69 -8.53 -1.16
C TRP A 156 -5.10 -9.59 -0.22
N ARG A 157 -3.90 -10.07 -0.52
CA ARG A 157 -3.26 -11.17 0.20
C ARG A 157 -1.75 -10.99 0.30
N ARG A 158 -1.07 -11.85 1.06
CA ARG A 158 0.40 -11.83 1.07
C ARG A 158 0.95 -12.03 -0.33
N SER A 159 1.96 -11.26 -0.68
CA SER A 159 2.72 -11.43 -1.90
C SER A 159 3.73 -12.57 -1.75
N TYR A 160 4.38 -12.96 -2.85
CA TYR A 160 5.57 -13.80 -2.80
C TYR A 160 6.69 -13.16 -1.97
N GLU A 161 6.79 -11.83 -2.03
CA GLU A 161 7.67 -11.03 -1.17
C GLU A 161 7.15 -11.06 0.28
N PRO A 162 7.89 -11.60 1.26
CA PRO A 162 7.37 -11.92 2.59
C PRO A 162 7.00 -10.68 3.42
N PHE A 163 7.51 -9.51 3.06
CA PHE A 163 7.23 -8.23 3.69
C PHE A 163 6.08 -7.47 3.03
N LEU A 164 5.48 -7.99 1.95
CA LEU A 164 4.40 -7.32 1.21
C LEU A 164 3.05 -8.04 1.37
N VAL A 165 2.02 -7.23 1.53
CA VAL A 165 0.61 -7.62 1.38
C VAL A 165 -0.02 -6.70 0.35
N GLY A 166 -0.82 -7.25 -0.57
CA GLY A 166 -1.34 -6.46 -1.67
C GLY A 166 -2.20 -7.24 -2.64
N ALA A 167 -2.57 -6.57 -3.73
CA ALA A 167 -3.29 -7.13 -4.85
C ALA A 167 -2.43 -6.99 -6.12
N SER A 168 -1.95 -8.12 -6.62
CA SER A 168 -1.08 -8.20 -7.79
C SER A 168 -1.85 -8.11 -9.10
N GLY A 169 -1.35 -7.33 -10.05
CA GLY A 169 -1.97 -7.19 -11.36
C GLY A 169 -1.65 -5.84 -12.02
N ARG A 170 -1.90 -5.74 -13.32
CA ARG A 170 -1.74 -4.48 -14.05
C ARG A 170 -2.71 -3.43 -13.49
N VAL A 171 -2.19 -2.28 -13.07
CA VAL A 171 -3.00 -1.15 -12.58
C VAL A 171 -3.31 -0.23 -13.74
N GLU A 172 -4.60 0.07 -13.93
CA GLU A 172 -5.07 0.99 -14.98
C GLU A 172 -5.08 2.44 -14.50
N GLU A 173 -5.51 2.67 -13.27
CA GLU A 173 -5.53 4.00 -12.65
C GLU A 173 -5.36 3.82 -11.15
N ALA A 174 -4.73 4.80 -10.51
CA ALA A 174 -4.68 4.83 -9.06
C ALA A 174 -4.57 6.23 -8.51
N SER A 175 -4.96 6.37 -7.26
CA SER A 175 -4.80 7.56 -6.46
C SER A 175 -4.29 7.17 -5.07
N LEU A 176 -3.37 7.95 -4.54
CA LEU A 176 -2.75 7.73 -3.24
C LEU A 176 -2.73 9.05 -2.48
N VAL A 177 -3.27 9.05 -1.26
CA VAL A 177 -3.21 10.19 -0.33
C VAL A 177 -2.39 9.79 0.88
N VAL A 178 -1.50 10.68 1.30
CA VAL A 178 -0.70 10.52 2.51
C VAL A 178 -0.96 11.68 3.46
N ARG A 179 -1.17 11.36 4.74
CA ARG A 179 -1.38 12.35 5.79
C ARG A 179 -0.76 11.93 7.12
N GLY A 180 -0.34 12.90 7.92
CA GLY A 180 0.17 12.65 9.27
C GLY A 180 -0.96 12.13 10.18
N ALA A 181 -0.72 11.06 10.94
CA ALA A 181 -1.75 10.44 11.77
C ALA A 181 -2.09 11.27 13.03
N SER A 182 -1.11 12.01 13.58
CA SER A 182 -1.26 12.76 14.82
C SER A 182 -1.99 14.08 14.65
N ASN A 183 -1.80 14.75 13.51
CA ASN A 183 -2.28 16.11 13.27
C ASN A 183 -3.17 16.22 12.01
N ASN A 184 -3.52 15.09 11.38
CA ASN A 184 -4.29 15.01 10.14
C ASN A 184 -3.74 15.88 8.99
N THR A 185 -2.48 16.31 9.05
CA THR A 185 -1.90 17.18 8.02
C THR A 185 -1.79 16.41 6.72
N LEU A 186 -2.37 16.95 5.65
CA LEU A 186 -2.24 16.41 4.30
C LEU A 186 -0.80 16.63 3.80
N LEU A 187 -0.10 15.55 3.49
CA LEU A 187 1.29 15.57 3.05
C LEU A 187 1.40 15.49 1.54
N ALA A 188 0.64 14.59 0.92
CA ALA A 188 0.61 14.47 -0.54
C ALA A 188 -0.70 13.90 -1.07
N TYR A 189 -0.93 14.19 -2.35
CA TYR A 189 -1.86 13.49 -3.21
C TYR A 189 -1.16 13.13 -4.51
N MET A 190 -1.29 11.88 -4.93
CA MET A 190 -0.67 11.36 -6.14
C MET A 190 -1.70 10.61 -6.96
N THR A 191 -1.61 10.71 -8.28
CA THR A 191 -2.45 9.93 -9.20
C THR A 191 -1.63 9.37 -10.34
N VAL A 192 -2.03 8.21 -10.86
CA VAL A 192 -1.62 7.67 -12.15
C VAL A 192 -2.86 7.38 -12.98
N ASP A 193 -2.86 7.78 -14.24
CA ASP A 193 -3.97 7.51 -15.17
C ASP A 193 -3.68 6.30 -16.10
N ARG A 194 -4.67 5.97 -16.95
CA ARG A 194 -4.61 4.85 -17.90
C ARG A 194 -3.49 4.97 -18.95
N THR A 195 -3.01 6.18 -19.19
CA THR A 195 -1.88 6.44 -20.09
C THR A 195 -0.53 6.33 -19.38
N GLY A 196 -0.54 6.14 -18.05
CA GLY A 196 0.66 6.10 -17.22
C GLY A 196 1.22 7.48 -16.91
N LYS A 197 0.44 8.55 -17.10
CA LYS A 197 0.83 9.89 -16.65
C LYS A 197 0.57 10.00 -15.16
N THR A 198 1.49 10.65 -14.45
CA THR A 198 1.33 10.95 -13.02
C THR A 198 1.00 12.42 -12.79
N LYS A 199 0.31 12.67 -11.68
CA LYS A 199 0.14 14.01 -11.10
C LYS A 199 0.49 13.91 -9.63
N PHE A 200 1.20 14.92 -9.14
CA PHE A 200 1.72 14.91 -7.78
C PHE A 200 1.55 16.28 -7.13
N TRP A 201 0.86 16.31 -6.00
CA TRP A 201 0.70 17.48 -5.16
C TRP A 201 1.32 17.17 -3.81
N LEU A 202 2.00 18.17 -3.25
CA LEU A 202 2.75 18.06 -2.02
C LEU A 202 2.49 19.23 -1.10
N SER A 203 2.55 18.97 0.20
CA SER A 203 2.55 20.01 1.22
C SER A 203 3.82 20.83 1.14
N THR A 204 3.74 22.11 1.52
CA THR A 204 4.91 22.98 1.70
C THR A 204 5.86 22.54 2.81
N ARG A 205 5.49 21.50 3.58
CA ARG A 205 6.30 20.88 4.64
C ARG A 205 7.23 19.78 4.14
N CYS A 206 7.17 19.45 2.85
CA CYS A 206 8.04 18.49 2.21
C CYS A 206 9.13 19.22 1.43
N VAL A 207 10.36 18.71 1.48
CA VAL A 207 11.55 19.29 0.84
C VAL A 207 12.03 18.43 -0.31
#